data_AF-A0A326U917-F1
#
_entry.id   AF-A0A326U917-F1
#
_cell.length_a   1.000
_cell.length_b   1.000
_cell.length_c   1.000
_cell.angle_alpha   90.00
_cell.angle_beta   90.00
_cell.angle_gamma   90.00
#
_symmetry.space_group_name_H-M   'P 1'
#
loop_
_entity.id
_entity.type
_entity.pdbx_description
1 polymer ?
#
loop_
_entity_poly.entity_id
_entity_poly.type
_entity_poly.pdbx_seq_one_letter_code
_entity_poly.pdbx_strand_id
1 'polypeptide(L)' 'MEYHDSDLLTVREVAKRLRVDDTTVRRWIKNGVLDAITLPHRGTRQAYRIRRSTLERLLAPSQQPPLQ' A
#
# COMPACT_ATOMS: atom_id res chain seq x y z
N MET A 1 11.60 17.45 11.71
CA MET A 1 10.88 16.71 10.65
C MET A 1 11.36 15.28 10.71
N GLU A 2 10.57 14.38 11.31
CA GLU A 2 10.96 12.98 11.50
C GLU A 2 10.76 12.21 10.19
N TYR A 3 11.87 11.75 9.60
CA TYR A 3 11.86 10.80 8.50
C TYR A 3 11.67 9.40 9.07
N HIS A 4 10.45 8.89 8.96
CA HIS A 4 10.08 7.57 9.48
C HIS A 4 10.68 6.48 8.57
N ASP A 5 11.63 5.72 9.12
CA ASP A 5 12.35 4.56 8.55
C ASP A 5 11.44 3.33 8.35
N SER A 6 10.19 3.53 7.92
CA SER A 6 9.22 2.45 7.75
C SER A 6 8.38 2.68 6.50
N ASP A 7 9.06 2.74 5.36
CA ASP A 7 8.42 2.83 4.05
C ASP A 7 7.62 1.56 3.70
N LEU A 8 7.77 0.46 4.46
CA LEU A 8 7.08 -0.80 4.20
C LEU A 8 5.98 -1.08 5.23
N LEU A 9 4.74 -0.83 4.84
CA LEU A 9 3.54 -1.04 5.63
C LEU A 9 2.96 -2.43 5.40
N THR A 10 2.36 -3.04 6.42
CA THR A 10 1.58 -4.26 6.24
C THR A 10 0.19 -3.97 5.67
N VAL A 11 -0.46 -4.99 5.11
CA VAL A 11 -1.86 -4.90 4.63
C VAL A 11 -2.79 -4.30 5.69
N ARG A 12 -2.62 -4.69 6.96
CA ARG A 12 -3.44 -4.20 8.07
C ARG A 12 -3.20 -2.72 8.38
N GLU A 13 -1.96 -2.25 8.26
CA GLU A 13 -1.63 -0.83 8.47
C GLU A 13 -2.20 0.03 7.34
N VAL A 14 -2.09 -0.43 6.09
CA VAL A 14 -2.67 0.24 4.93
C VAL A 14 -4.19 0.32 5.04
N ALA A 15 -4.83 -0.80 5.40
CA ALA A 15 -6.26 -0.88 5.68
C ALA A 15 -6.70 0.16 6.73
N LYS A 16 -6.00 0.25 7.86
CA LYS A 16 -6.28 1.23 8.92
C LYS A 16 -6.12 2.68 8.46
N ARG A 17 -5.05 3.00 7.69
CA ARG A 17 -4.80 4.36 7.21
C ARG A 17 -5.84 4.82 6.20
N LEU A 18 -6.25 3.94 5.30
CA LEU A 18 -7.27 4.21 4.29
C LEU A 18 -8.70 4.06 4.80
N ARG A 19 -8.89 3.50 6.00
CA ARG A 19 -10.19 3.09 6.55
C ARG A 19 -10.93 2.12 5.61
N VAL A 20 -10.20 1.16 5.03
CA VAL A 20 -10.75 0.10 4.18
C VAL A 20 -10.46 -1.27 4.78
N ASP A 21 -11.21 -2.29 4.36
CA ASP A 21 -10.96 -3.68 4.74
C ASP A 21 -9.69 -4.28 4.14
N ASP A 22 -9.10 -5.26 4.82
CA ASP A 22 -7.91 -5.97 4.32
C ASP A 22 -8.18 -6.74 3.02
N THR A 23 -9.43 -7.17 2.82
CA THR A 23 -9.90 -7.82 1.59
C THR A 23 -9.85 -6.86 0.40
N THR A 24 -10.18 -5.58 0.62
CA THR A 24 -10.07 -4.50 -0.37
C THR A 24 -8.61 -4.27 -0.74
N VAL A 25 -7.73 -4.20 0.26
CA VAL A 25 -6.28 -4.04 0.03
C VAL A 25 -5.70 -5.22 -0.75
N ARG A 26 -6.04 -6.46 -0.39
CA ARG A 26 -5.66 -7.66 -1.15
C ARG A 26 -6.17 -7.62 -2.59
N ARG A 27 -7.42 -7.17 -2.78
CA ARG A 27 -8.02 -7.04 -4.11
C ARG A 27 -7.29 -6.00 -4.95
N TRP A 28 -6.87 -4.89 -4.37
CA TRP A 28 -6.07 -3.87 -5.05
C TRP A 28 -4.69 -4.36 -5.43
N ILE A 29 -4.03 -5.14 -4.56
CA ILE A 29 -2.77 -5.81 -4.90
C ILE A 29 -2.98 -6.77 -6.07
N LYS A 30 -4.02 -7.61 -6.01
CA LYS A 30 -4.34 -8.58 -7.08
C LYS A 30 -4.69 -7.89 -8.41
N ASN A 31 -5.36 -6.74 -8.35
CA ASN A 31 -5.72 -5.95 -9.52
C ASN A 31 -4.58 -5.04 -10.03
N GLY A 32 -3.42 -5.00 -9.35
CA GLY A 32 -2.30 -4.14 -9.72
C GLY A 32 -2.50 -2.65 -9.39
N VAL A 33 -3.53 -2.30 -8.62
CA VAL A 33 -3.79 -0.94 -8.13
C VAL A 33 -2.78 -0.57 -7.03
N LEU A 34 -2.36 -1.56 -6.24
CA LEU A 34 -1.45 -1.37 -5.12
C LEU A 34 -0.24 -2.29 -5.23
N ASP A 35 0.94 -1.69 -5.38
CA ASP A 35 2.21 -2.39 -5.41
C ASP A 35 2.58 -2.95 -4.02
N ALA A 36 2.66 -4.27 -3.91
CA ALA A 36 3.03 -4.97 -2.68
C ALA A 36 4.09 -6.04 -2.96
N ILE A 37 5.10 -6.04 -2.09
CA ILE A 37 6.17 -7.03 -2.07
C ILE A 37 5.71 -8.20 -1.21
N THR A 38 5.54 -9.35 -1.84
CA THR A 38 5.35 -10.62 -1.15
C THR A 38 6.70 -11.12 -0.69
N LEU A 39 6.95 -11.15 0.62
CA LEU A 39 8.17 -11.77 1.14
C LEU A 39 7.97 -13.29 1.19
N PRO A 40 8.86 -14.09 0.58
CA PRO A 40 8.89 -15.53 0.83
C PRO A 40 9.42 -15.75 2.25
N HIS A 41 8.53 -16.08 3.19
CA HIS A 41 8.93 -16.30 4.58
C HIS A 41 9.09 -17.79 4.89
N ARG A 42 10.14 -18.13 5.64
CA ARG A 42 10.28 -19.40 6.37
C ARG A 42 9.27 -19.40 7.54
N GLY A 43 8.09 -20.00 7.38
CA GLY A 43 7.09 -20.10 8.48
C GLY A 43 5.62 -20.16 8.05
N THR A 44 4.69 -20.02 9.00
CA THR A 44 3.24 -20.31 8.87
C THR A 44 2.37 -19.18 8.30
N ARG A 45 2.90 -17.99 7.99
CA ARG A 45 2.09 -16.89 7.42
C ARG A 45 2.85 -16.07 6.36
N GLN A 46 2.21 -15.89 5.21
CA GLN A 46 2.68 -15.01 4.13
C GLN A 46 2.57 -13.55 4.57
N ALA A 47 3.67 -12.80 4.50
CA ALA A 47 3.71 -11.38 4.83
C ALA A 47 3.75 -10.53 3.56
N TYR A 48 2.76 -9.64 3.41
CA TYR A 48 2.72 -8.63 2.37
C TYR A 48 3.26 -7.31 2.93
N ARG A 49 4.21 -6.70 2.20
CA ARG A 49 4.75 -5.37 2.49
C ARG A 49 4.41 -4.42 1.36
N ILE A 50 3.66 -3.37 1.67
CA ILE A 50 3.21 -2.34 0.74
C ILE A 50 4.06 -1.10 0.97
N ARG A 51 4.56 -0.49 -0.09
CA ARG A 51 5.32 0.76 0.07
C ARG A 51 4.40 1.93 0.44
N ARG A 52 4.81 2.74 1.40
CA ARG A 52 4.11 3.97 1.79
C ARG A 52 4.02 4.92 0.60
N SER A 53 5.08 5.05 -0.19
CA SER A 53 5.03 5.89 -1.40
C SER A 53 3.94 5.46 -2.40
N THR A 54 3.60 4.17 -2.47
CA THR A 54 2.53 3.67 -3.35
C THR A 54 1.15 4.08 -2.81
N LEU A 55 0.95 3.97 -1.50
CA LEU A 55 -0.24 4.47 -0.85
C LEU A 55 -0.40 5.99 -1.07
N GLU A 56 0.68 6.76 -0.90
CA GLU A 56 0.66 8.21 -1.11
C GLU A 56 0.38 8.58 -2.56
N ARG A 57 0.86 7.79 -3.54
CA ARG A 57 0.50 7.96 -4.96
C ARG A 57 -0.98 7.68 -5.26
N LEU A 58 -1.60 6.72 -4.58
CA LEU A 58 -3.04 6.45 -4.70
C LEU A 58 -3.88 7.54 -4.04
N LEU A 59 -3.40 8.07 -2.91
CA LEU A 59 -4.10 9.11 -2.17
C LEU A 59 -3.90 10.49 -2.80
N ALA A 60 -2.80 10.69 -3.52
CA ALA A 60 -2.60 11.88 -4.33
C ALA A 60 -3.76 11.94 -5.33
N PRO A 61 -4.67 12.91 -5.21
CA PRO A 61 -5.70 13.09 -6.22
C PRO A 61 -4.94 13.28 -7.52
N SER A 62 -5.35 12.53 -8.54
CA SER A 62 -4.83 12.65 -9.90
C SER A 62 -4.62 14.12 -10.21
N GLN A 63 -3.36 14.56 -10.17
CA GLN A 63 -2.96 15.81 -10.79
C GLN A 63 -3.11 15.56 -12.28
N GLN A 64 -4.35 15.57 -12.74
CA GLN A 64 -4.69 15.88 -14.10
C GLN A 64 -4.13 17.29 -14.29
N PRO A 65 -3.06 17.47 -15.08
CA PRO A 65 -2.70 18.82 -15.47
C PRO A 65 -3.94 19.40 -16.16
N PRO A 66 -4.39 20.61 -15.80
CA PRO A 66 -5.45 21.25 -16.56
C PRO A 66 -4.96 21.34 -18.00
N LEU A 67 -5.71 20.73 -18.91
CA LEU A 67 -5.55 20.91 -20.34
C LEU A 67 -5.64 22.43 -20.59
N GLN A 68 -4.50 23.03 -20.92
CA GLN A 68 -4.40 24.35 -21.55
C GLN A 68 -4.47 24.15 -23.06
#